data_AF-A0A6P0NG40-F1
#
_entry.id   AF-A0A6P0NG40-F1
#
_cell.length_a   1.000
_cell.length_b   1.000
_cell.length_c   1.000
_cell.angle_alpha   90.00
_cell.angle_beta   90.00
_cell.angle_gamma   90.00
#
_symmetry.space_group_name_H-M   'P 1'
#
loop_
_entity.id
_entity.type
_entity.pdbx_description
1 polymer ?
#
loop_
_entity_poly.entity_id
_entity_poly.type
_entity_poly.pdbx_seq_one_letter_code
_entity_poly.pdbx_strand_id
1 'polypeptide(L)'
;MEEKLLNTENSEENTQNPEENISIPTSTKEFFWYVLWQADNKIRWQFIALAVITVIGASLVMLKSYQLKVILDGFIAAQAKGNISYRDFLSPVLIYISCLVFAKLMILLRDWINIFSISTCHRVILRSFLKYTLGHSSHFFQNNLSGAVSSKLFTLVTSFNRIANVCFNNFASVAIKFVYVFIFFVLVHPIIGLFFVIWFLIFIGLVAPNLAKGLYNKAKNHSASNANISGLVTDVLGNHDVVRSFAHEQEEIA
;
A
#
# COMPACT_ATOMS: atom_id res chain seq x y z
N MET A 1 57.75 -30.00 -6.81
CA MET A 1 56.78 -29.34 -7.71
C MET A 1 55.35 -29.40 -7.15
N GLU A 2 55.06 -30.34 -6.23
CA GLU A 2 53.77 -30.42 -5.50
C GLU A 2 53.61 -29.41 -4.35
N GLU A 3 54.70 -28.95 -3.73
CA GLU A 3 54.61 -28.04 -2.57
C GLU A 3 54.19 -26.60 -2.94
N LYS A 4 54.37 -26.20 -4.21
CA LYS A 4 53.86 -24.93 -4.75
C LYS A 4 52.38 -25.00 -5.17
N LEU A 5 51.84 -26.18 -5.42
CA LEU A 5 50.42 -26.34 -5.80
C LEU A 5 49.52 -26.32 -4.55
N LEU A 6 49.95 -26.93 -3.44
CA LEU A 6 49.25 -26.88 -2.15
C LEU A 6 49.19 -25.48 -1.53
N ASN A 7 50.21 -24.64 -1.74
CA ASN A 7 50.20 -23.25 -1.26
C ASN A 7 49.40 -22.29 -2.15
N THR A 8 49.09 -22.69 -3.40
CA THR A 8 48.23 -21.87 -4.28
C THR A 8 46.75 -22.18 -4.01
N GLU A 9 46.44 -23.43 -3.64
CA GLU A 9 45.08 -23.86 -3.25
C GLU A 9 44.65 -23.25 -1.90
N ASN A 10 45.55 -23.17 -0.91
CA ASN A 10 45.28 -22.52 0.37
C ASN A 10 45.17 -20.98 0.31
N SER A 11 45.59 -20.34 -0.79
CA SER A 11 45.43 -18.89 -0.99
C SER A 11 44.15 -18.50 -1.73
N GLU A 12 43.46 -19.45 -2.38
CA GLU A 12 42.19 -19.20 -3.04
C GLU A 12 40.97 -19.52 -2.14
N GLU A 13 41.16 -20.23 -1.03
CA GLU A 13 40.09 -20.56 -0.07
C GLU A 13 39.85 -19.47 1.00
N ASN A 14 40.60 -18.36 0.96
CA ASN A 14 40.45 -17.24 1.89
C ASN A 14 39.93 -15.96 1.24
N THR A 15 39.12 -16.06 0.18
CA THR A 15 38.06 -15.07 -0.02
C THR A 15 36.93 -15.42 0.94
N GLN A 16 37.11 -15.05 2.21
CA GLN A 16 36.01 -14.58 3.04
C GLN A 16 35.27 -13.54 2.21
N ASN A 17 34.25 -14.00 1.47
CA ASN A 17 33.12 -13.16 1.13
C ASN A 17 32.73 -12.58 2.49
N PRO A 18 32.85 -11.26 2.71
CA PRO A 18 32.60 -10.70 4.01
C PRO A 18 31.26 -11.27 4.43
N GLU A 19 31.17 -11.80 5.65
CA GLU A 19 29.88 -12.02 6.28
C GLU A 19 29.14 -10.71 6.08
N GLU A 20 28.33 -10.66 5.02
CA GLU A 20 27.43 -9.59 4.74
C GLU A 20 26.49 -9.78 5.90
N ASN A 21 26.80 -9.08 6.98
CA ASN A 21 25.97 -8.97 8.13
C ASN A 21 24.73 -8.29 7.57
N ILE A 22 23.81 -9.11 7.04
CA ILE A 22 22.54 -8.67 6.50
C ILE A 22 21.75 -8.30 7.74
N SER A 23 22.12 -7.15 8.30
CA SER A 23 21.37 -6.49 9.34
C SER A 23 20.12 -6.00 8.64
N ILE A 24 19.04 -6.78 8.72
CA ILE A 24 17.72 -6.26 8.42
C ILE A 24 17.59 -5.01 9.31
N PRO A 25 17.35 -3.82 8.74
CA PRO A 25 17.32 -2.61 9.52
C PRO A 25 16.26 -2.74 10.62
N THR A 26 16.66 -2.45 11.85
CA THR A 26 15.83 -2.61 13.05
C THR A 26 14.71 -1.57 13.12
N SER A 27 14.80 -0.51 12.31
CA SER A 27 13.77 0.53 12.21
C SER A 27 12.76 0.25 11.10
N THR A 28 11.46 0.38 11.40
CA THR A 28 10.36 0.16 10.44
C THR A 28 10.47 1.02 9.17
N LYS A 29 10.92 2.27 9.30
CA LYS A 29 11.09 3.20 8.17
C LYS A 29 12.24 2.80 7.25
N GLU A 30 13.34 2.32 7.83
CA GLU A 30 14.53 1.88 7.11
C GLU A 30 14.27 0.53 6.44
N PHE A 31 13.50 -0.35 7.09
CA PHE A 31 13.01 -1.58 6.46
C PHE A 31 12.10 -1.28 5.27
N PHE A 32 11.19 -0.30 5.41
CA PHE A 32 10.35 0.13 4.31
C PHE A 32 11.17 0.66 3.12
N TRP A 33 12.16 1.50 3.41
CA TRP A 33 13.08 2.02 2.41
C TRP A 33 13.95 0.93 1.77
N TYR A 34 14.45 -0.03 2.56
CA TYR A 34 15.24 -1.16 2.09
C TYR A 34 14.43 -2.02 1.11
N VAL A 35 13.20 -2.38 1.44
CA VAL A 35 12.37 -3.22 0.58
C VAL A 35 11.95 -2.51 -0.71
N LEU A 36 11.62 -1.22 -0.63
CA LEU A 36 11.21 -0.45 -1.81
C LEU A 36 12.37 -0.09 -2.72
N TRP A 37 13.50 0.29 -2.12
CA TRP A 37 14.66 0.76 -2.83
C TRP A 37 15.71 -0.35 -2.88
N GLN A 38 16.36 -0.73 -1.79
CA GLN A 38 17.58 -1.56 -1.87
C GLN A 38 17.39 -3.03 -2.28
N ALA A 39 16.23 -3.65 -2.09
CA ALA A 39 16.07 -5.09 -2.21
C ALA A 39 16.03 -5.64 -3.66
N ASP A 40 15.41 -4.94 -4.62
CA ASP A 40 15.35 -5.38 -6.03
C ASP A 40 15.10 -4.20 -6.99
N ASN A 41 15.84 -4.14 -8.10
CA ASN A 41 15.65 -3.11 -9.13
C ASN A 41 14.26 -3.24 -9.79
N LYS A 42 13.72 -4.46 -9.93
CA LYS A 42 12.40 -4.67 -10.57
C LYS A 42 11.25 -4.08 -9.74
N ILE A 43 11.36 -4.13 -8.41
CA ILE A 43 10.34 -3.59 -7.50
C ILE A 43 10.29 -2.06 -7.56
N ARG A 44 11.45 -1.40 -7.64
CA ARG A 44 11.52 0.08 -7.78
C ARG A 44 10.69 0.58 -8.95
N TRP A 45 10.91 -0.01 -10.12
CA TRP A 45 10.22 0.38 -11.35
C TRP A 45 8.72 0.09 -11.29
N GLN A 46 8.30 -1.00 -10.66
CA GLN A 46 6.89 -1.32 -10.46
C GLN A 46 6.18 -0.28 -9.58
N PHE A 47 6.78 0.14 -8.47
CA PHE A 47 6.20 1.18 -7.61
C PHE A 47 6.19 2.56 -8.26
N ILE A 48 7.23 2.93 -9.01
CA ILE A 48 7.26 4.17 -9.78
C ILE A 48 6.16 4.15 -10.86
N ALA A 49 6.05 3.06 -11.62
CA ALA A 49 5.00 2.90 -12.62
C ALA A 49 3.60 2.97 -12.00
N LEU A 50 3.39 2.34 -10.84
CA LEU A 50 2.14 2.44 -10.09
C LEU A 50 1.83 3.89 -9.69
N ALA A 51 2.79 4.62 -9.15
CA ALA A 51 2.59 6.01 -8.75
C ALA A 51 2.23 6.88 -9.97
N VAL A 52 2.96 6.74 -11.08
CA VAL A 52 2.73 7.50 -12.32
C VAL A 52 1.35 7.20 -12.90
N ILE A 53 0.97 5.92 -13.03
CA ILE A 53 -0.35 5.55 -13.58
C ILE A 53 -1.46 5.99 -12.63
N THR A 54 -1.24 5.95 -11.32
CA THR A 54 -2.20 6.48 -10.33
C THR A 54 -2.40 7.98 -10.50
N VAL A 55 -1.33 8.74 -10.76
CA VAL A 55 -1.39 10.18 -11.03
C VAL A 55 -2.18 10.48 -12.29
N ILE A 56 -1.87 9.76 -13.38
CA ILE A 56 -2.54 9.93 -14.67
C ILE A 56 -4.02 9.56 -14.54
N GLY A 57 -4.33 8.41 -13.94
CA GLY A 57 -5.70 7.96 -13.73
C GLY A 57 -6.51 8.93 -12.86
N ALA A 58 -5.93 9.44 -11.76
CA ALA A 58 -6.59 10.43 -10.90
C ALA A 58 -6.84 11.75 -11.64
N SER A 59 -5.89 12.19 -12.47
CA SER A 59 -5.99 13.40 -13.30
C SER A 59 -7.12 13.28 -14.32
N LEU A 60 -7.20 12.15 -15.04
CA LEU A 60 -8.27 11.88 -16.00
C LEU A 60 -9.66 11.86 -15.34
N VAL A 61 -9.74 11.28 -14.14
CA VAL A 61 -10.99 11.30 -13.35
C VAL A 61 -11.37 12.72 -12.93
N MET A 62 -10.42 13.63 -12.74
CA MET A 62 -10.74 15.04 -12.44
C MET A 62 -11.15 15.84 -13.68
N LEU A 63 -10.56 15.53 -14.84
CA LEU A 63 -10.90 16.17 -16.11
C LEU A 63 -12.39 16.00 -16.49
N LYS A 64 -13.04 14.93 -16.01
CA LYS A 64 -14.49 14.70 -16.22
C LYS A 64 -15.37 15.87 -15.77
N SER A 65 -15.00 16.55 -14.68
CA SER A 65 -15.78 17.66 -14.12
C SER A 65 -15.73 18.87 -15.03
N TYR A 66 -14.61 19.09 -15.71
CA TYR A 66 -14.46 20.13 -16.72
C TYR A 66 -15.24 19.80 -18.00
N GLN A 67 -15.19 18.55 -18.46
CA GLN A 67 -15.94 18.13 -19.64
C GLN A 67 -17.47 18.29 -19.46
N LEU A 68 -17.98 18.01 -18.25
CA LEU A 68 -19.39 18.26 -17.93
C LEU A 68 -19.75 19.74 -18.11
N LYS A 69 -18.88 20.66 -17.66
CA LYS A 69 -19.07 22.10 -17.86
C LYS A 69 -19.15 22.46 -19.36
N VAL A 70 -18.23 21.93 -20.17
CA VAL A 70 -18.21 22.20 -21.63
C VAL A 70 -19.49 21.71 -22.32
N ILE A 71 -20.01 20.54 -21.93
CA ILE A 71 -21.28 20.02 -22.45
C ILE A 71 -22.44 20.93 -22.04
N LEU A 72 -22.47 21.39 -20.79
CA LEU A 72 -23.50 22.29 -20.29
C LEU A 72 -23.47 23.64 -21.00
N ASP A 73 -22.28 24.24 -21.17
CA ASP A 73 -22.10 25.51 -21.88
C ASP A 73 -22.54 25.36 -23.35
N GLY A 74 -22.22 24.22 -23.98
CA GLY A 74 -22.68 23.87 -25.32
C GLY A 74 -24.21 23.74 -25.42
N PHE A 75 -24.85 23.17 -24.40
CA PHE A 75 -26.32 23.07 -24.34
C PHE A 75 -26.99 24.44 -24.22
N ILE A 76 -26.46 25.32 -23.35
CA ILE A 76 -26.97 26.68 -23.18
C ILE A 76 -26.81 27.48 -24.49
N ALA A 77 -25.65 27.36 -25.15
CA ALA A 77 -25.39 28.04 -26.42
C ALA A 77 -26.27 27.54 -27.58
N ALA A 78 -26.55 26.24 -27.63
CA ALA A 78 -27.43 25.63 -28.63
C ALA A 78 -28.90 26.01 -28.40
N GLN A 79 -29.35 26.08 -27.14
CA GLN A 79 -30.69 26.56 -26.80
C GLN A 79 -30.89 28.01 -27.25
N ALA A 80 -29.89 28.87 -27.07
CA ALA A 80 -29.95 30.28 -27.49
C ALA A 80 -30.05 30.47 -29.01
N LYS A 81 -29.58 29.52 -29.82
CA LYS A 81 -29.64 29.57 -31.29
C LYS A 81 -30.93 29.02 -31.90
N GLY A 82 -31.81 28.38 -31.12
CA GLY A 82 -33.12 27.89 -31.58
C GLY A 82 -33.11 26.76 -32.63
N ASN A 83 -31.94 26.28 -33.07
CA ASN A 83 -31.80 25.20 -34.05
C ASN A 83 -30.90 24.09 -33.48
N ILE A 84 -31.53 23.15 -32.78
CA ILE A 84 -30.84 22.09 -32.04
C ILE A 84 -30.45 20.98 -33.04
N SER A 85 -29.27 21.09 -33.65
CA SER A 85 -28.75 20.03 -34.53
C SER A 85 -28.09 18.93 -33.70
N TYR A 86 -28.55 17.69 -33.85
CA TYR A 86 -28.03 16.52 -33.11
C TYR A 86 -26.52 16.28 -33.33
N ARG A 87 -25.96 16.77 -34.44
CA ARG A 87 -24.54 16.61 -34.79
C ARG A 87 -23.60 17.43 -33.91
N ASP A 88 -24.03 18.58 -33.43
CA ASP A 88 -23.21 19.45 -32.57
C ASP A 88 -23.03 18.85 -31.17
N PHE A 89 -24.00 18.04 -30.72
CA PHE A 89 -23.95 17.33 -29.44
C PHE A 89 -23.18 16.01 -29.51
N LEU A 90 -23.15 15.37 -30.68
CA LEU A 90 -22.51 14.07 -30.83
C LEU A 90 -21.01 14.14 -30.53
N SER A 91 -20.34 15.21 -30.98
CA SER A 91 -18.88 15.35 -30.79
C SER A 91 -18.43 15.50 -29.32
N PRO A 92 -18.98 16.41 -28.48
CA PRO A 92 -18.56 16.52 -27.08
C PRO A 92 -18.99 15.31 -26.24
N VAL A 93 -20.14 14.69 -26.55
CA VAL A 93 -20.60 13.47 -25.86
C VAL A 93 -19.70 12.28 -26.17
N LEU A 94 -19.29 12.11 -27.43
CA LEU A 94 -18.37 11.04 -27.81
C LEU A 94 -17.01 11.21 -27.12
N ILE A 95 -16.47 12.44 -27.11
CA ILE A 95 -15.21 12.76 -26.41
C ILE A 95 -15.32 12.46 -24.92
N TYR A 96 -16.45 12.80 -24.28
CA TYR A 96 -16.69 12.49 -22.88
C TYR A 96 -16.70 10.98 -22.60
N ILE A 97 -17.44 10.20 -23.40
CA ILE A 97 -17.48 8.74 -23.27
C ILE A 97 -16.10 8.13 -23.51
N SER A 98 -15.37 8.56 -24.55
CA SER A 98 -14.01 8.10 -24.82
C SER A 98 -13.07 8.39 -23.65
N CYS A 99 -13.18 9.58 -23.04
CA CYS A 99 -12.38 9.95 -21.87
C CYS A 99 -12.74 9.09 -20.64
N LEU A 100 -14.02 8.76 -20.44
CA LEU A 100 -14.46 7.87 -19.35
C LEU A 100 -13.89 6.46 -19.51
N VAL A 101 -13.99 5.89 -20.71
CA VAL A 101 -13.46 4.55 -21.01
C VAL A 101 -11.94 4.55 -20.83
N PHE A 102 -11.25 5.58 -21.31
CA PHE A 102 -9.80 5.71 -21.16
C PHE A 102 -9.37 5.85 -19.69
N ALA A 103 -10.07 6.65 -18.89
CA ALA A 103 -9.81 6.78 -17.46
C ALA A 103 -10.02 5.44 -16.73
N LYS A 104 -11.06 4.68 -17.08
CA LYS A 104 -11.31 3.34 -16.54
C LYS A 104 -10.21 2.36 -16.95
N LEU A 105 -9.77 2.40 -18.20
CA LEU A 105 -8.68 1.56 -18.69
C LEU A 105 -7.38 1.82 -17.91
N MET A 106 -7.05 3.08 -17.61
CA MET A 106 -5.88 3.42 -16.80
C MET A 106 -5.98 2.89 -15.37
N ILE A 107 -7.17 2.94 -14.76
CA ILE A 107 -7.42 2.37 -13.44
C ILE A 107 -7.26 0.84 -13.46
N LEU A 108 -7.81 0.17 -14.48
CA LEU A 108 -7.65 -1.27 -14.65
C LEU A 108 -6.18 -1.66 -14.83
N LEU A 109 -5.44 -0.90 -15.64
CA LEU A 109 -4.01 -1.13 -15.86
C LEU A 109 -3.21 -0.97 -14.56
N ARG A 110 -3.52 0.06 -13.76
CA ARG A 110 -2.94 0.24 -12.43
C ARG A 110 -3.22 -0.94 -11.52
N ASP A 111 -4.48 -1.38 -11.44
CA ASP A 111 -4.90 -2.47 -10.56
C ASP A 111 -4.26 -3.79 -11.00
N TRP A 112 -4.11 -4.02 -12.30
CA TRP A 112 -3.33 -5.13 -12.86
C TRP A 112 -1.88 -5.07 -12.35
N ILE A 113 -1.15 -3.97 -12.59
CA ILE A 113 0.24 -3.84 -12.15
C ILE A 113 0.38 -4.01 -10.63
N ASN A 114 -0.61 -3.55 -9.86
CA ASN A 114 -0.63 -3.66 -8.41
C ASN A 114 -0.62 -5.13 -7.95
N ILE A 115 -1.42 -6.00 -8.58
CA ILE A 115 -1.45 -7.43 -8.28
C ILE A 115 -0.06 -8.07 -8.46
N PHE A 116 0.64 -7.75 -9.55
CA PHE A 116 1.99 -8.28 -9.79
C PHE A 116 3.03 -7.71 -8.82
N SER A 117 2.89 -6.44 -8.48
CA SER A 117 3.79 -5.75 -7.52
C SER A 117 3.65 -6.36 -6.13
N ILE A 118 2.43 -6.66 -5.71
CA ILE A 118 2.10 -7.36 -4.47
C ILE A 118 2.79 -8.71 -4.39
N SER A 119 2.65 -9.55 -5.42
CA SER A 119 3.25 -10.88 -5.43
C SER A 119 4.78 -10.84 -5.44
N THR A 120 5.36 -9.86 -6.15
CA THR A 120 6.83 -9.69 -6.21
C THR A 120 7.37 -9.24 -4.86
N CYS A 121 6.74 -8.22 -4.25
CA CYS A 121 7.09 -7.73 -2.93
C CYS A 121 6.98 -8.82 -1.85
N HIS A 122 5.91 -9.63 -1.91
CA HIS A 122 5.73 -10.77 -1.01
C HIS A 122 6.92 -11.74 -1.05
N ARG A 123 7.40 -12.10 -2.25
CA ARG A 123 8.53 -13.02 -2.43
C ARG A 123 9.85 -12.44 -1.90
N VAL A 124 10.10 -11.15 -2.13
CA VAL A 124 11.36 -10.51 -1.71
C VAL A 124 11.45 -10.38 -0.19
N ILE A 125 10.36 -9.96 0.46
CA ILE A 125 10.31 -9.87 1.92
C ILE A 125 10.47 -11.27 2.53
N LEU A 126 9.71 -12.25 2.03
CA LEU A 126 9.75 -13.62 2.56
C LEU A 126 11.15 -14.23 2.42
N ARG A 127 11.80 -14.09 1.26
CA ARG A 127 13.16 -14.59 1.03
C ARG A 127 14.18 -13.90 1.92
N SER A 128 14.10 -12.57 2.07
CA SER A 128 15.04 -11.80 2.89
C SER A 128 14.97 -12.20 4.36
N PHE A 129 13.74 -12.30 4.90
CA PHE A 129 13.52 -12.73 6.27
C PHE A 129 13.84 -14.20 6.50
N LEU A 130 13.52 -15.08 5.55
CA LEU A 130 13.88 -16.49 5.68
C LEU A 130 15.39 -16.66 5.71
N LYS A 131 16.13 -15.97 4.82
CA LYS A 131 17.61 -15.97 4.83
C LYS A 131 18.17 -15.47 6.16
N TYR A 132 17.61 -14.38 6.70
CA TYR A 132 17.99 -13.85 8.01
C TYR A 132 17.68 -14.81 9.17
N THR A 133 16.50 -15.41 9.15
CA THR A 133 16.04 -16.30 10.23
C THR A 133 16.89 -17.58 10.28
N LEU A 134 17.26 -18.13 9.11
CA LEU A 134 18.16 -19.29 9.01
C LEU A 134 19.57 -19.03 9.55
N GLY A 135 19.98 -17.76 9.69
CA GLY A 135 21.26 -17.37 10.30
C GLY A 135 21.25 -17.34 11.83
N HIS A 136 20.10 -17.57 12.49
CA HIS A 136 20.03 -17.60 13.95
C HIS A 136 20.47 -18.94 14.55
N SER A 137 20.99 -18.88 15.78
CA SER A 137 21.46 -20.07 16.52
C SER A 137 20.37 -21.14 16.71
N SER A 138 20.77 -22.41 16.81
CA SER A 138 19.85 -23.52 17.11
C SER A 138 19.06 -23.32 18.42
N HIS A 139 19.62 -22.60 19.39
CA HIS A 139 18.93 -22.23 20.63
C HIS A 139 17.69 -21.34 20.40
N PHE A 140 17.72 -20.46 19.39
CA PHE A 140 16.56 -19.65 19.02
C PHE A 140 15.39 -20.52 18.51
N PHE A 141 15.68 -21.56 17.74
CA PHE A 141 14.69 -22.50 17.21
C PHE A 141 14.20 -23.52 18.24
N GLN A 142 15.00 -23.81 19.26
CA GLN A 142 14.55 -24.64 20.40
C GLN A 142 13.56 -23.88 21.28
N ASN A 143 13.73 -22.57 21.44
CA ASN A 143 12.86 -21.74 22.28
C ASN A 143 11.67 -21.10 21.54
N ASN A 144 11.68 -21.07 20.20
CA ASN A 144 10.58 -20.55 19.40
C ASN A 144 10.06 -21.61 18.44
N LEU A 145 8.78 -21.99 18.59
CA LEU A 145 8.09 -22.87 17.66
C LEU A 145 8.16 -22.32 16.24
N SER A 146 8.65 -23.12 15.29
CA SER A 146 8.79 -22.75 13.88
C SER A 146 7.47 -22.26 13.24
N GLY A 147 6.33 -22.78 13.72
CA GLY A 147 5.00 -22.33 13.30
C GLY A 147 4.69 -20.88 13.72
N ALA A 148 5.05 -20.50 14.94
CA ALA A 148 4.85 -19.13 15.45
C ALA A 148 5.73 -18.12 14.70
N VAL A 149 6.99 -18.49 14.40
CA VAL A 149 7.90 -17.66 13.60
C VAL A 149 7.38 -17.48 12.18
N SER A 150 6.92 -18.56 11.54
CA SER A 150 6.36 -18.51 10.18
C SER A 150 5.09 -17.64 10.11
N SER A 151 4.20 -17.76 11.10
CA SER A 151 2.97 -16.95 11.18
C SER A 151 3.28 -15.45 11.34
N LYS A 152 4.25 -15.10 12.22
CA LYS A 152 4.71 -13.71 12.38
C LYS A 152 5.29 -13.16 11.07
N LEU A 153 6.04 -13.97 10.34
CA LEU A 153 6.61 -13.58 9.05
C LEU A 153 5.50 -13.30 8.00
N PHE A 154 4.51 -14.18 7.85
CA PHE A 154 3.39 -13.93 6.94
C PHE A 154 2.58 -12.69 7.32
N THR A 155 2.36 -12.47 8.63
CA THR A 155 1.70 -11.26 9.14
C THR A 155 2.47 -10.00 8.80
N LEU A 156 3.81 -10.04 8.89
CA LEU A 156 4.67 -8.92 8.51
C LEU A 156 4.58 -8.61 7.01
N VAL A 157 4.65 -9.64 6.16
CA VAL A 157 4.59 -9.48 4.69
C VAL A 157 3.24 -8.88 4.25
N THR A 158 2.14 -9.38 4.81
CA THR A 158 0.78 -8.89 4.51
C THR A 158 0.56 -7.46 5.03
N SER A 159 1.05 -7.14 6.23
CA SER A 159 0.97 -5.80 6.81
C SER A 159 1.77 -4.79 6.00
N PHE A 160 2.98 -5.15 5.56
CA PHE A 160 3.81 -4.33 4.69
C PHE A 160 3.06 -3.95 3.42
N ASN A 161 2.49 -4.95 2.75
CA ASN A 161 1.74 -4.73 1.51
C ASN A 161 0.56 -3.79 1.74
N ARG A 162 -0.20 -3.98 2.82
CA ARG A 162 -1.31 -3.09 3.18
C ARG A 162 -0.86 -1.63 3.32
N ILE A 163 0.25 -1.39 4.01
CA ILE A 163 0.82 -0.05 4.19
C ILE A 163 1.25 0.52 2.83
N ALA A 164 1.99 -0.26 2.04
CA ALA A 164 2.44 0.16 0.71
C ALA A 164 1.26 0.55 -0.20
N ASN A 165 0.19 -0.25 -0.23
CA ASN A 165 -1.00 0.06 -1.02
C ASN A 165 -1.69 1.35 -0.54
N VAL A 166 -1.79 1.56 0.78
CA VAL A 166 -2.35 2.81 1.32
C VAL A 166 -1.50 4.03 0.93
N CYS A 167 -0.18 3.94 1.02
CA CYS A 167 0.72 5.05 0.67
C CYS A 167 0.71 5.36 -0.83
N PHE A 168 0.91 4.35 -1.69
CA PHE A 168 1.13 4.59 -3.12
C PHE A 168 -0.14 4.69 -3.94
N ASN A 169 -1.21 4.00 -3.56
CA ASN A 169 -2.46 4.01 -4.31
C ASN A 169 -3.46 5.00 -3.72
N ASN A 170 -3.81 4.83 -2.44
CA ASN A 170 -4.87 5.63 -1.83
C ASN A 170 -4.41 7.07 -1.55
N PHE A 171 -3.30 7.23 -0.84
CA PHE A 171 -2.82 8.54 -0.42
C PHE A 171 -2.38 9.38 -1.63
N ALA A 172 -1.60 8.82 -2.57
CA ALA A 172 -1.22 9.53 -3.79
C ALA A 172 -2.44 9.97 -4.62
N SER A 173 -3.43 9.08 -4.80
CA SER A 173 -4.66 9.42 -5.53
C SER A 173 -5.43 10.55 -4.87
N VAL A 174 -5.57 10.53 -3.53
CA VAL A 174 -6.27 11.58 -2.78
C VAL A 174 -5.51 12.91 -2.84
N ALA A 175 -4.18 12.88 -2.66
CA ALA A 175 -3.36 14.09 -2.69
C ALA A 175 -3.49 14.82 -4.04
N ILE A 176 -3.46 14.09 -5.14
CA ILE A 176 -3.57 14.68 -6.49
C ILE A 176 -4.95 15.25 -6.73
N LYS A 177 -6.00 14.51 -6.34
CA LYS A 177 -7.38 15.00 -6.39
C LYS A 177 -7.55 16.30 -5.61
N PHE A 178 -6.93 16.40 -4.44
CA PHE A 178 -6.95 17.60 -3.62
C PHE A 178 -6.28 18.78 -4.33
N VAL A 179 -5.12 18.56 -4.97
CA VAL A 179 -4.43 19.58 -5.79
C VAL A 179 -5.31 20.06 -6.94
N TYR A 180 -5.97 19.15 -7.67
CA TYR A 180 -6.90 19.54 -8.73
C TYR A 180 -8.06 20.39 -8.20
N VAL A 181 -8.71 19.96 -7.12
CA VAL A 181 -9.80 20.73 -6.50
C VAL A 181 -9.34 22.14 -6.12
N PHE A 182 -8.14 22.26 -5.54
CA PHE A 182 -7.56 23.55 -5.20
C PHE A 182 -7.35 24.43 -6.44
N ILE A 183 -6.75 23.88 -7.50
CA ILE A 183 -6.55 24.60 -8.78
C ILE A 183 -7.89 25.04 -9.37
N PHE A 184 -8.89 24.15 -9.39
CA PHE A 184 -10.24 24.48 -9.89
C PHE A 184 -10.86 25.65 -9.12
N PHE A 185 -10.76 25.65 -7.79
CA PHE A 185 -11.33 26.74 -6.99
C PHE A 185 -10.64 28.08 -7.24
N VAL A 186 -9.31 28.09 -7.36
CA VAL A 186 -8.55 29.31 -7.68
C VAL A 186 -8.91 29.84 -9.07
N LEU A 187 -9.08 28.96 -10.07
CA LEU A 187 -9.47 29.34 -11.43
C LEU A 187 -10.90 29.88 -11.53
N VAL A 188 -11.83 29.38 -10.70
CA VAL A 188 -13.22 29.86 -10.69
C VAL A 188 -13.34 31.19 -9.97
N HIS A 189 -12.82 31.30 -8.75
CA HIS A 189 -12.81 32.54 -7.99
C HIS A 189 -11.75 32.49 -6.87
N PRO A 190 -10.74 33.39 -6.84
CA PRO A 190 -9.64 33.32 -5.87
C PRO A 190 -10.09 33.32 -4.39
N ILE A 191 -11.18 34.03 -4.07
CA ILE A 191 -11.76 34.08 -2.70
C ILE A 191 -12.22 32.69 -2.23
N ILE A 192 -12.81 31.87 -3.12
CA ILE A 192 -13.25 30.51 -2.79
C ILE A 192 -12.04 29.62 -2.51
N GLY A 193 -10.97 29.79 -3.29
CA GLY A 193 -9.68 29.11 -3.04
C GLY A 193 -9.11 29.46 -1.67
N LEU A 194 -9.14 30.74 -1.28
CA LEU A 194 -8.66 31.20 0.02
C LEU A 194 -9.48 30.60 1.17
N PHE A 195 -10.82 30.61 1.06
CA PHE A 195 -11.69 29.95 2.03
C PHE A 195 -11.36 28.46 2.20
N PHE A 196 -11.12 27.75 1.09
CA PHE A 196 -10.76 26.35 1.11
C PHE A 196 -9.41 26.08 1.80
N VAL A 197 -8.41 26.93 1.59
CA VAL A 197 -7.12 26.82 2.29
C VAL A 197 -7.28 27.02 3.78
N ILE A 198 -8.02 28.06 4.20
CA ILE A 198 -8.28 28.30 5.63
C ILE A 198 -9.00 27.09 6.23
N TRP A 199 -10.04 26.60 5.57
CA TRP A 199 -10.77 25.41 6.01
C TRP A 199 -9.86 24.18 6.09
N PHE A 200 -8.97 23.97 5.11
CA PHE A 200 -8.01 22.87 5.12
C PHE A 200 -6.99 22.98 6.26
N LEU A 201 -6.51 24.18 6.56
CA LEU A 201 -5.62 24.44 7.69
C LEU A 201 -6.31 24.19 9.04
N ILE A 202 -7.58 24.58 9.17
CA ILE A 202 -8.40 24.28 10.34
C ILE A 202 -8.59 22.76 10.46
N PHE A 203 -8.88 22.07 9.36
CA PHE A 203 -9.04 20.63 9.35
C PHE A 203 -7.77 19.90 9.77
N ILE A 204 -6.61 20.27 9.21
CA ILE A 204 -5.32 19.64 9.54
C ILE A 204 -4.85 19.98 10.95
N GLY A 205 -5.13 21.19 11.44
CA GLY A 205 -4.68 21.68 12.74
C GLY A 205 -5.56 21.21 13.91
N LEU A 206 -6.88 21.17 13.74
CA LEU A 206 -7.82 20.85 14.81
C LEU A 206 -8.46 19.47 14.66
N VAL A 207 -8.93 19.12 13.46
CA VAL A 207 -9.74 17.89 13.29
C VAL A 207 -8.85 16.66 13.17
N ALA A 208 -7.83 16.71 12.31
CA ALA A 208 -6.96 15.58 12.03
C ALA A 208 -6.24 15.02 13.27
N PRO A 209 -5.67 15.84 14.18
CA PRO A 209 -4.96 15.31 15.36
C PRO A 209 -5.92 14.70 16.38
N ASN A 210 -7.10 15.30 16.56
CA ASN A 210 -8.11 14.78 17.49
C ASN A 210 -8.69 13.45 17.00
N LEU A 211 -8.99 13.35 15.70
CA LEU A 211 -9.39 12.09 15.08
C LEU A 211 -8.27 11.05 15.15
N ALA A 212 -7.02 11.43 14.84
CA ALA A 212 -5.89 10.51 14.89
C ALA A 212 -5.67 9.94 16.29
N LYS A 213 -5.75 10.76 17.34
CA LYS A 213 -5.66 10.32 18.74
C LYS A 213 -6.79 9.35 19.09
N GLY A 214 -8.03 9.69 18.73
CA GLY A 214 -9.19 8.83 18.96
C GLY A 214 -9.06 7.48 18.24
N LEU A 215 -8.61 7.51 16.98
CA LEU A 215 -8.42 6.31 16.16
C LEU A 215 -7.26 5.46 16.68
N TYR A 216 -6.17 6.08 17.13
CA TYR A 216 -5.04 5.38 17.75
C TYR A 216 -5.46 4.62 19.01
N ASN A 217 -6.21 5.25 19.91
CA ASN A 217 -6.70 4.58 21.12
C ASN A 217 -7.63 3.40 20.78
N LYS A 218 -8.54 3.58 19.82
CA LYS A 218 -9.40 2.48 19.35
C LYS A 218 -8.58 1.36 18.70
N ALA A 219 -7.59 1.69 17.88
CA ALA A 219 -6.70 0.71 17.24
C ALA A 219 -5.86 -0.05 18.26
N LYS A 220 -5.38 0.63 19.32
CA LYS A 220 -4.66 0.01 20.44
C LYS A 220 -5.55 -0.98 21.19
N ASN A 221 -6.77 -0.56 21.55
CA ASN A 221 -7.72 -1.44 22.24
C ASN A 221 -8.12 -2.64 21.39
N HIS A 222 -8.34 -2.41 20.08
CA HIS A 222 -8.62 -3.48 19.15
C HIS A 222 -7.46 -4.48 19.05
N SER A 223 -6.22 -3.99 18.96
CA SER A 223 -5.04 -4.85 18.91
C SER A 223 -4.85 -5.67 20.19
N ALA A 224 -5.10 -5.07 21.37
CA ALA A 224 -5.05 -5.76 22.65
C ALA A 224 -6.13 -6.84 22.78
N SER A 225 -7.38 -6.53 22.39
CA SER A 225 -8.47 -7.50 22.36
C SER A 225 -8.19 -8.64 21.38
N ASN A 226 -7.65 -8.34 20.20
CA ASN A 226 -7.29 -9.35 19.21
C ASN A 226 -6.19 -10.29 19.73
N ALA A 227 -5.21 -9.77 20.48
CA ALA A 227 -4.17 -10.58 21.10
C ALA A 227 -4.76 -11.52 22.17
N ASN A 228 -5.69 -11.03 22.99
CA ASN A 228 -6.38 -11.84 24.00
C ASN A 228 -7.22 -12.94 23.36
N ILE A 229 -8.04 -12.61 22.34
CA ILE A 229 -8.87 -13.59 21.62
C ILE A 229 -7.99 -14.62 20.91
N SER A 230 -6.93 -14.19 20.24
CA SER A 230 -6.00 -15.12 19.59
C SER A 230 -5.29 -16.04 20.59
N GLY A 231 -4.99 -15.52 21.79
CA GLY A 231 -4.44 -16.31 22.89
C GLY A 231 -5.43 -17.36 23.38
N LEU A 232 -6.66 -16.95 23.66
CA LEU A 232 -7.76 -17.83 24.07
C LEU A 232 -8.01 -18.93 23.03
N VAL A 233 -8.11 -18.58 21.75
CA VAL A 233 -8.31 -19.56 20.66
C VAL A 233 -7.15 -20.55 20.59
N THR A 234 -5.90 -20.08 20.75
CA THR A 234 -4.73 -20.97 20.73
C THR A 234 -4.74 -21.91 21.95
N ASP A 235 -5.18 -21.44 23.11
CA ASP A 235 -5.25 -22.21 24.35
C ASP A 235 -6.36 -23.27 24.28
N VAL A 236 -7.59 -22.88 23.89
CA VAL A 236 -8.72 -23.79 23.71
C VAL A 236 -8.41 -24.86 22.65
N LEU A 237 -7.79 -24.50 21.52
CA LEU A 237 -7.40 -25.47 20.50
C LEU A 237 -6.23 -26.35 20.94
N GLY A 238 -5.25 -25.79 21.67
CA GLY A 238 -4.11 -26.54 22.20
C GLY A 238 -4.51 -27.54 23.28
N ASN A 239 -5.58 -27.24 24.01
CA ASN A 239 -6.11 -28.07 25.10
C ASN A 239 -7.48 -28.68 24.77
N HIS A 240 -7.79 -28.87 23.49
CA HIS A 240 -9.09 -29.30 22.99
C HIS A 240 -9.58 -30.62 23.63
N ASP A 241 -8.69 -31.57 23.87
CA ASP A 241 -9.06 -32.86 24.48
C ASP A 241 -9.52 -32.70 25.93
N VAL A 242 -8.95 -31.74 26.67
CA VAL A 242 -9.36 -31.42 28.04
C VAL A 242 -10.70 -30.71 28.02
N VAL A 243 -10.88 -29.68 27.20
CA VAL A 243 -12.15 -28.95 27.06
C VAL A 243 -13.30 -29.89 26.72
N ARG A 244 -13.06 -30.83 25.80
CA ARG A 244 -14.03 -31.85 25.39
C ARG A 244 -14.35 -32.86 26.49
N SER A 245 -13.35 -33.23 27.31
CA SER A 245 -13.56 -34.18 28.42
C SER A 245 -14.43 -33.62 29.56
N PHE A 246 -14.48 -32.29 29.70
CA PHE A 246 -15.27 -31.60 30.74
C PHE A 246 -16.58 -30.98 30.23
N ALA A 247 -16.90 -31.11 28.93
CA ALA A 247 -18.10 -30.53 28.30
C ALA A 247 -18.27 -28.99 28.50
N HIS A 248 -17.18 -28.25 28.74
CA HIS A 248 -17.18 -26.79 28.93
C HIS A 248 -17.13 -25.98 27.63
N GLU A 249 -17.46 -26.59 26.50
CA GLU A 249 -17.41 -25.95 25.18
C GLU A 249 -18.28 -24.68 25.10
N GLN A 250 -19.41 -24.64 25.82
CA GLN A 250 -20.29 -23.48 25.84
C GLN A 250 -19.84 -22.34 26.76
N GLU A 251 -19.04 -22.62 27.80
CA GLU A 251 -18.53 -21.58 28.72
C GLU A 251 -17.30 -20.87 28.17
N GLU A 252 -16.43 -21.56 27.42
CA GLU A 252 -15.23 -20.97 26.82
C GLU A 252 -15.51 -20.18 25.52
N ILE A 253 -16.68 -20.38 24.91
CA ILE A 253 -17.10 -19.71 23.65
C ILE A 253 -17.97 -18.47 23.91
N ALA A 254 -18.55 -18.32 25.11
CA ALA A 254 -19.45 -17.21 25.48
C ALA A 254 -18.70 -15.91 25.81
#